data_AF-K0WHZ9-F1
#
_entry.id   AF-K0WHZ9-F1
#
_cell.length_a   1.000
_cell.length_b   1.000
_cell.length_c   1.000
_cell.angle_alpha   90.00
_cell.angle_beta   90.00
_cell.angle_gamma   90.00
#
_symmetry.space_group_name_H-M   'P 1'
#
loop_
_entity.id
_entity.type
_entity.pdbx_description
1 polymer ?
#
loop_
_entity_poly.entity_id
_entity_poly.type
_entity_poly.pdbx_seq_one_letter_code
_entity_poly.pdbx_strand_id
1 'polypeptide(L)'
;KSFDAVRVEIRTDIGDLLPRVMTLYHDTRNRSEWQFEELTPAYFEGILTHMAGRSFCALYFVGDELLAANLIVHDEQLAIDKFFCMDGERGRPYNLYFLSWFTNLRYCLDHGLSRYQSGQAYYENKVRLGSQLTANTMFFRHRNRLLQALLRLVSPLFSQDEAT
;
A
#
# COMPACT_ATOMS: atom_id res chain seq x y z
N LYS A 1 13.50 -20.20 -9.48
CA LYS A 1 14.02 -19.76 -10.80
C LYS A 1 13.32 -18.52 -11.38
N SER A 2 12.23 -17.96 -10.81
CA SER A 2 11.61 -16.74 -11.35
C SER A 2 12.18 -15.43 -10.79
N PHE A 3 12.77 -15.43 -9.59
CA PHE A 3 13.31 -14.21 -8.97
C PHE A 3 14.53 -13.63 -9.69
N ASP A 4 15.39 -14.49 -10.26
CA ASP A 4 16.60 -14.06 -10.96
C ASP A 4 16.29 -13.25 -12.23
N ALA A 5 15.07 -13.36 -12.76
CA ALA A 5 14.61 -12.62 -13.93
C ALA A 5 14.01 -11.24 -13.58
N VAL A 6 13.80 -10.95 -12.29
CA VAL A 6 13.18 -9.69 -11.84
C VAL A 6 14.24 -8.77 -11.26
N ARG A 7 14.42 -7.62 -11.89
CA ARG A 7 15.23 -6.52 -11.33
C ARG A 7 14.33 -5.64 -10.47
N VAL A 8 14.71 -5.48 -9.20
CA VAL A 8 14.00 -4.62 -8.25
C VAL A 8 14.81 -3.34 -8.05
N GLU A 9 14.16 -2.19 -8.19
CA GLU A 9 14.77 -0.89 -7.92
C GLU A 9 13.96 -0.12 -6.90
N ILE A 10 14.63 0.39 -5.87
CA ILE A 10 14.04 1.31 -4.91
C ILE A 10 14.39 2.72 -5.35
N ARG A 11 13.38 3.54 -5.66
CA ARG A 11 13.57 4.92 -6.08
C ARG A 11 12.78 5.89 -5.20
N THR A 12 13.38 7.03 -4.89
CA THR A 12 12.71 8.16 -4.21
C THR A 12 12.07 9.14 -5.18
N ASP A 13 12.22 8.90 -6.49
CA ASP A 13 11.53 9.59 -7.58
C ASP A 13 11.22 8.58 -8.70
N ILE A 14 10.04 8.69 -9.30
CA ILE A 14 9.59 7.79 -10.38
C ILE A 14 9.89 8.38 -11.76
N GLY A 15 9.99 9.71 -11.88
CA GLY A 15 10.36 10.40 -13.11
C GLY A 15 9.55 9.95 -14.34
N ASP A 16 10.26 9.53 -15.39
CA ASP A 16 9.71 9.10 -16.68
C ASP A 16 8.85 7.83 -16.60
N LEU A 17 8.91 7.08 -15.51
CA LEU A 17 8.11 5.87 -15.30
C LEU A 17 6.71 6.17 -14.76
N LEU A 18 6.41 7.41 -14.38
CA LEU A 18 5.12 7.77 -13.78
C LEU A 18 3.92 7.38 -14.65
N PRO A 19 3.91 7.62 -15.98
CA PRO A 19 2.82 7.18 -16.83
C PRO A 19 2.56 5.67 -16.74
N ARG A 20 3.63 4.86 -16.68
CA ARG A 20 3.51 3.41 -16.55
C ARG A 20 3.02 2.98 -15.17
N VAL A 21 3.47 3.64 -14.10
CA VAL A 21 2.95 3.42 -12.74
C VAL A 21 1.46 3.73 -12.69
N MET A 22 1.01 4.80 -13.34
CA MET A 22 -0.41 5.15 -13.43
C MET A 22 -1.21 4.11 -14.19
N THR A 23 -0.71 3.56 -15.31
CA THR A 23 -1.37 2.42 -15.98
C THR A 23 -1.53 1.23 -15.04
N LEU A 24 -0.46 0.82 -14.34
CA LEU A 24 -0.51 -0.28 -13.38
C LEU A 24 -1.51 -0.03 -12.25
N TYR A 25 -1.58 1.21 -11.77
CA TYR A 25 -2.54 1.63 -10.75
C TYR A 25 -3.98 1.52 -11.27
N HIS A 26 -4.29 2.10 -12.43
CA HIS A 26 -5.63 2.04 -13.01
C HIS A 26 -6.07 0.60 -13.29
N ASP A 27 -5.17 -0.25 -13.81
CA ASP A 27 -5.46 -1.67 -14.05
C ASP A 27 -5.73 -2.43 -12.74
N THR A 28 -4.91 -2.17 -11.71
CA THR A 28 -5.09 -2.80 -10.39
C THR A 28 -6.38 -2.34 -9.74
N ARG A 29 -6.67 -1.04 -9.83
CA ARG A 29 -7.91 -0.43 -9.37
C ARG A 29 -9.10 -1.06 -10.07
N ASN A 30 -9.15 -1.07 -11.40
CA ASN A 30 -10.29 -1.59 -12.19
C ASN A 30 -10.61 -3.06 -11.94
N ARG A 31 -9.64 -3.86 -11.48
CA ARG A 31 -9.85 -5.28 -11.08
C ARG A 31 -10.34 -5.45 -9.65
N SER A 32 -10.24 -4.43 -8.80
CA SER A 32 -10.67 -4.52 -7.40
C SER A 32 -12.19 -4.41 -7.27
N GLU A 33 -12.80 -5.28 -6.48
CA GLU A 33 -14.24 -5.17 -6.14
C GLU A 33 -14.52 -3.93 -5.27
N TRP A 34 -13.50 -3.43 -4.55
CA TRP A 34 -13.61 -2.33 -3.61
C TRP A 34 -12.90 -1.09 -4.16
N GLN A 35 -13.66 -0.26 -4.88
CA GLN A 35 -13.16 0.99 -5.47
C GLN A 35 -13.19 2.12 -4.42
N PHE A 36 -12.08 2.39 -3.74
CA PHE A 36 -12.04 3.46 -2.73
C PHE A 36 -11.91 4.86 -3.34
N GLU A 37 -10.79 5.12 -4.01
CA GLU A 37 -10.35 6.44 -4.47
C GLU A 37 -9.74 6.33 -5.87
N GLU A 38 -9.82 7.38 -6.68
CA GLU A 38 -9.08 7.52 -7.94
C GLU A 38 -7.94 8.51 -7.72
N LEU A 39 -6.72 7.99 -7.68
CA LEU A 39 -5.51 8.76 -7.47
C LEU A 39 -5.01 9.36 -8.79
N THR A 40 -4.42 10.54 -8.69
CA THR A 40 -3.84 11.25 -9.83
C THR A 40 -2.32 11.05 -9.86
N PRO A 41 -1.65 11.33 -11.00
CA PRO A 41 -0.19 11.33 -11.06
C PRO A 41 0.44 12.23 -9.98
N ALA A 42 -0.18 13.39 -9.73
CA ALA A 42 0.25 14.35 -8.72
C ALA A 42 0.24 13.79 -7.28
N TYR A 43 -0.57 12.77 -6.99
CA TYR A 43 -0.53 12.11 -5.69
C TYR A 43 0.78 11.33 -5.49
N PHE A 44 1.20 10.55 -6.50
CA PHE A 44 2.41 9.75 -6.43
C PHE A 44 3.67 10.63 -6.39
N GLU A 45 3.76 11.62 -7.28
CA GLU A 45 4.85 12.60 -7.25
C GLU A 45 4.86 13.41 -5.95
N GLY A 46 3.67 13.84 -5.51
CA GLY A 46 3.50 14.63 -4.31
C GLY A 46 3.96 13.91 -3.05
N ILE A 47 3.64 12.63 -2.88
CA ILE A 47 4.15 11.85 -1.74
C ILE A 47 5.67 11.76 -1.77
N LEU A 48 6.23 11.35 -2.90
CA LEU A 48 7.69 11.15 -3.02
C LEU A 48 8.46 12.45 -2.79
N THR A 49 7.93 13.58 -3.27
CA THR A 49 8.52 14.91 -3.10
C THR A 49 8.37 15.41 -1.67
N HIS A 50 7.16 15.40 -1.12
CA HIS A 50 6.86 16.02 0.18
C HIS A 50 7.19 15.12 1.38
N MET A 51 7.43 13.83 1.15
CA MET A 51 7.89 12.86 2.14
C MET A 51 9.28 12.30 1.78
N ALA A 52 10.16 13.15 1.23
CA ALA A 52 11.55 12.79 0.97
C ALA A 52 12.22 12.23 2.25
N GLY A 53 12.94 11.11 2.09
CA GLY A 53 13.55 10.37 3.21
C GLY A 53 12.58 9.52 4.05
N ARG A 54 11.28 9.59 3.76
CA ARG A 54 10.21 8.85 4.45
C ARG A 54 9.25 8.15 3.49
N SER A 55 9.61 8.08 2.21
CA SER A 55 8.85 7.41 1.18
C SER A 55 9.74 7.00 0.01
N PHE A 56 9.34 5.92 -0.66
CA PHE A 56 9.98 5.42 -1.87
C PHE A 56 9.00 4.57 -2.67
N CYS A 57 9.35 4.30 -3.92
CA CYS A 57 8.67 3.33 -4.76
C CYS A 57 9.62 2.18 -5.09
N ALA A 58 9.22 0.95 -4.76
CA ALA A 58 9.90 -0.25 -5.25
C ALA A 58 9.32 -0.63 -6.63
N LEU A 59 10.17 -0.74 -7.63
CA LEU A 59 9.83 -0.94 -9.03
C LEU A 59 10.36 -2.31 -9.48
N TYR A 60 9.50 -3.11 -10.11
CA TYR A 60 9.78 -4.49 -10.47
C TYR A 60 9.80 -4.64 -11.99
N PHE A 61 10.99 -4.86 -12.53
CA PHE A 61 11.25 -4.97 -13.96
C PHE A 61 11.51 -6.41 -14.39
N VAL A 62 10.97 -6.78 -15.54
CA VAL A 62 11.37 -7.99 -16.26
C VAL A 62 11.91 -7.56 -17.62
N GLY A 63 13.22 -7.73 -17.82
CA GLY A 63 13.93 -7.01 -18.87
C GLY A 63 13.88 -5.49 -18.65
N ASP A 64 13.39 -4.77 -19.66
CA ASP A 64 13.22 -3.31 -19.61
C ASP A 64 11.80 -2.87 -19.23
N GLU A 65 10.90 -3.84 -19.00
CA GLU A 65 9.49 -3.54 -18.76
C GLU A 65 9.14 -3.50 -17.28
N LEU A 66 8.50 -2.40 -16.86
CA LEU A 66 7.96 -2.26 -15.51
C LEU A 66 6.62 -3.01 -15.39
N LEU A 67 6.63 -4.08 -14.57
CA LEU A 67 5.47 -4.95 -14.36
C LEU A 67 4.77 -4.73 -13.01
N ALA A 68 5.46 -4.17 -12.02
CA ALA A 68 4.84 -3.76 -10.76
C ALA A 68 5.52 -2.54 -10.15
N ALA A 69 4.77 -1.81 -9.33
CA ALA A 69 5.26 -0.69 -8.54
C ALA A 69 4.63 -0.77 -7.14
N ASN A 70 5.42 -0.49 -6.11
CA ASN A 70 4.97 -0.49 -4.73
C ASN A 70 5.37 0.82 -4.03
N LEU A 71 4.39 1.68 -3.75
CA LEU A 71 4.60 2.90 -2.98
C LEU A 71 4.62 2.56 -1.47
N ILE A 72 5.75 2.86 -0.84
CA ILE A 72 5.98 2.69 0.59
C ILE A 72 6.12 4.06 1.25
N VAL A 73 5.51 4.22 2.41
CA VAL A 73 5.73 5.34 3.33
C VAL A 73 6.25 4.77 4.64
N HIS A 74 7.27 5.37 5.24
CA HIS A 74 7.87 4.86 6.46
C HIS A 74 8.35 5.97 7.40
N ASP A 75 8.56 5.61 8.66
CA ASP A 75 9.29 6.40 9.65
C ASP A 75 10.47 5.59 10.21
N GLU A 76 10.93 5.85 11.42
CA GLU A 76 12.03 5.13 12.07
C GLU A 76 11.64 3.72 12.58
N GLN A 77 10.35 3.41 12.66
CA GLN A 77 9.85 2.17 13.28
C GLN A 77 8.96 1.34 12.36
N LEU A 78 8.21 1.99 11.46
CA LEU A 78 7.13 1.42 10.68
C LEU A 78 7.31 1.69 9.19
N ALA A 79 7.16 0.66 8.37
CA ALA A 79 6.91 0.78 6.93
C ALA A 79 5.46 0.42 6.61
N ILE A 80 4.80 1.30 5.87
CA ILE A 80 3.42 1.14 5.39
C ILE A 80 3.46 0.84 3.90
N ASP A 81 2.99 -0.36 3.54
CA ASP A 81 2.66 -0.73 2.16
C ASP A 81 1.39 0.02 1.74
N LYS A 82 1.58 1.16 1.06
CA LYS A 82 0.50 2.08 0.76
C LYS A 82 -0.24 1.68 -0.51
N PHE A 83 0.49 1.40 -1.59
CA PHE A 83 -0.09 0.89 -2.84
C PHE A 83 0.85 -0.09 -3.52
N PHE A 84 0.38 -1.31 -3.73
CA PHE A 84 0.99 -2.27 -4.63
C PHE A 84 0.15 -2.37 -5.92
N CYS A 85 0.76 -2.05 -7.05
CA CYS A 85 0.12 -2.06 -8.36
C CYS A 85 0.91 -2.99 -9.28
N MET A 86 0.21 -3.86 -10.01
CA MET A 86 0.86 -4.93 -10.79
C MET A 86 0.09 -5.22 -12.06
N ASP A 87 0.81 -5.56 -13.12
CA ASP A 87 0.27 -6.21 -14.30
C ASP A 87 -0.19 -7.63 -13.91
N GLY A 88 -1.51 -7.83 -13.83
CA GLY A 88 -2.09 -9.05 -13.26
C GLY A 88 -1.74 -10.32 -14.03
N GLU A 89 -1.62 -10.22 -15.36
CA GLU A 89 -1.32 -11.35 -16.22
C GLU A 89 0.18 -11.58 -16.31
N ARG A 90 0.95 -10.51 -16.54
CA ARG A 90 2.40 -10.61 -16.80
C ARG A 90 3.22 -10.70 -15.53
N GLY A 91 2.75 -10.15 -14.42
CA GLY A 91 3.42 -10.22 -13.12
C GLY A 91 3.21 -11.55 -12.38
N ARG A 92 2.11 -12.26 -12.64
CA ARG A 92 1.76 -13.51 -11.93
C ARG A 92 2.80 -14.63 -12.12
N PRO A 93 3.34 -14.91 -13.33
CA PRO A 93 4.38 -15.93 -13.51
C PRO A 93 5.65 -15.69 -12.66
N TYR A 94 5.91 -14.44 -12.26
CA TYR A 94 7.05 -14.06 -11.44
C TYR A 94 6.74 -13.96 -9.94
N ASN A 95 5.49 -14.20 -9.55
CA ASN A 95 5.01 -14.07 -8.17
C ASN A 95 5.29 -12.68 -7.57
N LEU A 96 5.13 -11.60 -8.35
CA LEU A 96 5.55 -10.26 -7.94
C LEU A 96 4.88 -9.76 -6.65
N TYR A 97 3.66 -10.20 -6.35
CA TYR A 97 3.02 -9.90 -5.06
C TYR A 97 3.84 -10.41 -3.86
N PHE A 98 4.24 -11.70 -3.90
CA PHE A 98 5.05 -12.29 -2.84
C PHE A 98 6.48 -11.75 -2.85
N LEU A 99 7.05 -11.50 -4.03
CA LEU A 99 8.34 -10.82 -4.14
C LEU A 99 8.30 -9.45 -3.46
N SER A 100 7.25 -8.67 -3.70
CA SER A 100 7.08 -7.34 -3.09
C SER A 100 6.99 -7.43 -1.58
N TRP A 101 6.25 -8.42 -1.07
CA TRP A 101 6.18 -8.70 0.36
C TRP A 101 7.55 -8.93 0.99
N PHE A 102 8.34 -9.85 0.42
CA PHE A 102 9.68 -10.14 0.95
C PHE A 102 10.67 -9.00 0.73
N THR A 103 10.50 -8.21 -0.34
CA THR A 103 11.28 -7.00 -0.58
C THR A 103 11.04 -5.98 0.54
N ASN A 104 9.77 -5.77 0.92
CA ASN A 104 9.41 -4.85 1.99
C ASN A 104 9.89 -5.34 3.36
N LEU A 105 9.77 -6.65 3.65
CA LEU A 105 10.31 -7.22 4.87
C LEU A 105 11.84 -7.08 4.95
N ARG A 106 12.55 -7.34 3.85
CA ARG A 106 14.00 -7.15 3.81
C ARG A 106 14.37 -5.68 4.01
N TYR A 107 13.67 -4.76 3.36
CA TYR A 107 13.85 -3.33 3.59
C TYR A 107 13.69 -2.99 5.08
N CYS A 108 12.67 -3.53 5.74
CA CYS A 108 12.46 -3.31 7.17
C CYS A 108 13.64 -3.79 8.01
N LEU A 109 14.10 -5.02 7.76
CA LEU A 109 15.23 -5.61 8.48
C LEU A 109 16.53 -4.84 8.27
N ASP A 110 16.84 -4.48 7.02
CA ASP A 110 18.07 -3.77 6.66
C ASP A 110 18.14 -2.36 7.27
N HIS A 111 16.98 -1.74 7.56
CA HIS A 111 16.88 -0.39 8.12
C HIS A 111 16.45 -0.37 9.59
N GLY A 112 16.35 -1.52 10.26
CA GLY A 112 15.98 -1.61 11.68
C GLY A 112 14.52 -1.27 11.98
N LEU A 113 13.63 -1.30 10.98
CA LEU A 113 12.21 -1.07 11.16
C LEU A 113 11.58 -2.28 11.87
N SER A 114 10.90 -1.99 12.98
CA SER A 114 10.28 -3.00 13.84
C SER A 114 8.93 -3.52 13.30
N ARG A 115 8.29 -2.80 12.38
CA ARG A 115 6.94 -3.11 11.93
C ARG A 115 6.75 -2.89 10.42
N TYR A 116 6.14 -3.89 9.78
CA TYR A 116 5.63 -3.80 8.42
C TYR A 116 4.10 -3.85 8.44
N GLN A 117 3.44 -2.83 7.88
CA GLN A 117 1.99 -2.76 7.75
C GLN A 117 1.60 -3.00 6.29
N SER A 118 1.11 -4.21 6.02
CA SER A 118 0.86 -4.76 4.69
C SER A 118 -0.41 -4.26 3.98
N GLY A 119 -0.81 -3.00 4.18
CA GLY A 119 -2.02 -2.40 3.58
C GLY A 119 -3.36 -3.01 4.03
N GLN A 120 -4.48 -2.41 3.60
CA GLN A 120 -5.85 -2.87 3.88
C GLN A 120 -6.36 -3.77 2.70
N ALA A 121 -7.34 -4.65 2.93
CA ALA A 121 -7.88 -5.67 1.99
C ALA A 121 -7.11 -7.01 1.87
N TYR A 122 -7.75 -8.02 1.27
CA TYR A 122 -7.22 -9.39 1.03
C TYR A 122 -6.54 -10.03 2.26
N TYR A 123 -7.22 -10.02 3.41
CA TYR A 123 -6.65 -10.39 4.71
C TYR A 123 -6.12 -11.82 4.78
N GLU A 124 -6.74 -12.77 4.07
CA GLU A 124 -6.37 -14.19 4.17
C GLU A 124 -4.90 -14.44 3.82
N ASN A 125 -4.41 -13.90 2.70
CA ASN A 125 -3.01 -14.04 2.31
C ASN A 125 -2.07 -13.35 3.30
N LYS A 126 -2.47 -12.21 3.85
CA LYS A 126 -1.67 -11.43 4.80
C LYS A 126 -1.48 -12.20 6.11
N VAL A 127 -2.55 -12.80 6.63
CA VAL A 127 -2.49 -13.64 7.84
C VAL A 127 -1.63 -14.87 7.61
N ARG A 128 -1.75 -15.53 6.45
CA ARG A 128 -0.87 -16.65 6.07
C ARG A 128 0.61 -16.26 5.98
N LEU A 129 0.91 -15.00 5.66
CA LEU A 129 2.26 -14.44 5.61
C LEU A 129 2.72 -13.83 6.95
N GLY A 130 1.96 -14.01 8.02
CA GLY A 130 2.35 -13.62 9.38
C GLY A 130 1.81 -12.27 9.87
N SER A 131 0.99 -11.57 9.09
CA SER A 131 0.33 -10.34 9.56
C SER A 131 -0.71 -10.65 10.64
N GLN A 132 -0.80 -9.78 11.64
CA GLN A 132 -1.86 -9.79 12.63
C GLN A 132 -2.92 -8.75 12.27
N LEU A 133 -4.20 -9.10 12.46
CA LEU A 133 -5.28 -8.14 12.30
C LEU A 133 -5.28 -7.19 13.50
N THR A 134 -5.30 -5.89 13.21
CA THR A 134 -5.48 -4.84 14.22
C THR A 134 -6.86 -4.23 14.08
N ALA A 135 -7.53 -4.00 15.22
CA ALA A 135 -8.82 -3.31 15.24
C ALA A 135 -8.69 -1.91 14.63
N ASN A 136 -9.66 -1.54 13.79
CA ASN A 136 -9.80 -0.18 13.30
C ASN A 136 -10.69 0.61 14.26
N THR A 137 -10.22 1.75 14.74
CA THR A 137 -11.02 2.66 15.56
C THR A 137 -11.42 3.88 14.75
N MET A 138 -12.72 4.17 14.68
CA MET A 138 -13.22 5.41 14.06
C MET A 138 -13.43 6.47 15.13
N PHE A 139 -12.68 7.57 15.04
CA PHE A 139 -12.84 8.73 15.92
C PHE A 139 -13.45 9.89 15.15
N PHE A 140 -14.51 10.49 15.68
CA PHE A 140 -15.10 11.71 15.13
C PHE A 140 -15.26 12.78 16.19
N ARG A 141 -15.00 14.02 15.79
CA ARG A 141 -15.24 15.21 16.61
C ARG A 141 -15.80 16.35 15.77
N HIS A 142 -16.95 16.87 16.18
CA HIS A 142 -17.60 18.01 15.58
C HIS A 142 -17.35 19.27 16.41
N ARG A 143 -17.13 20.42 15.74
CA ARG A 143 -16.86 21.71 16.40
C ARG A 143 -18.09 22.23 17.16
N ASN A 144 -19.28 22.09 16.57
CA ASN A 144 -20.54 22.42 17.24
C ASN A 144 -20.85 21.39 18.34
N ARG A 145 -21.00 21.87 19.58
CA ARG A 145 -21.23 21.04 20.78
C ARG A 145 -22.54 20.25 20.73
N LEU A 146 -23.60 20.81 20.13
CA LEU A 146 -24.89 20.14 20.00
C LEU A 146 -24.79 18.98 19.01
N LEU A 147 -24.18 19.22 17.85
CA LEU A 147 -23.93 18.16 16.87
C LEU A 147 -22.98 17.09 17.42
N GLN A 148 -21.96 17.47 18.21
CA GLN A 148 -21.10 16.51 18.90
C GLN A 148 -21.88 15.64 19.89
N ALA A 149 -22.84 16.21 20.62
CA ALA A 149 -23.67 15.46 21.56
C ALA A 149 -24.58 14.47 20.81
N LEU A 150 -25.20 14.90 19.71
CA LEU A 150 -25.99 14.03 18.84
C LEU A 150 -25.14 12.89 18.27
N LEU A 151 -23.96 13.21 17.72
CA LEU A 151 -23.05 12.23 17.16
C LEU A 151 -22.56 11.22 18.22
N ARG A 152 -22.33 11.64 19.46
CA ARG A 152 -22.01 10.71 20.56
C ARG A 152 -23.17 9.76 20.87
N LEU A 153 -24.40 10.27 20.86
CA LEU A 153 -25.59 9.47 21.10
C LEU A 153 -25.75 8.38 20.04
N VAL A 154 -25.54 8.70 18.76
CA VAL A 154 -25.65 7.73 17.65
C VAL A 154 -24.38 6.92 17.41
N SER A 155 -23.28 7.22 18.11
CA SER A 155 -21.99 6.55 17.94
C SER A 155 -22.02 5.02 17.98
N PRO A 156 -22.82 4.37 18.86
CA PRO A 156 -22.87 2.91 18.91
C PRO A 156 -23.55 2.28 17.68
N LEU A 157 -24.28 3.05 16.87
CA LEU A 157 -24.86 2.56 15.61
C LEU A 157 -23.83 2.46 14.49
N PHE A 158 -22.64 3.06 14.67
CA PHE A 158 -21.56 3.05 13.69
C PHE A 158 -20.48 2.00 13.97
N SER A 159 -20.48 1.39 15.17
CA SER A 159 -19.69 0.19 15.39
C SER A 159 -20.34 -0.95 14.63
N GLN A 160 -19.68 -1.45 13.58
CA GLN A 160 -20.01 -2.78 13.06
C GLN A 160 -19.65 -3.77 14.17
N ASP A 161 -20.62 -4.56 14.63
CA ASP A 161 -20.38 -5.61 15.61
C ASP A 161 -19.19 -6.46 15.17
N GLU A 162 -18.28 -6.75 16.11
CA GLU A 162 -17.26 -7.79 15.93
C GLU A 162 -18.01 -9.09 15.62
N ALA A 163 -18.04 -9.49 14.34
CA ALA A 163 -18.41 -10.84 13.98
C ALA A 163 -17.47 -11.78 14.74
N THR A 164 -18.04 -12.45 15.74
CA THR A 164 -17.39 -13.37 16.68
C THR A 164 -16.78 -14.55 15.96
#